data_AF-A0A3B0S2Z3-F1
#
_entry.id   AF-A0A3B0S2Z3-F1
#
_cell.length_a   1.000
_cell.length_b   1.000
_cell.length_c   1.000
_cell.angle_alpha   90.00
_cell.angle_beta   90.00
_cell.angle_gamma   90.00
#
_symmetry.space_group_name_H-M   'P 1'
#
loop_
_entity.id
_entity.type
_entity.pdbx_description
1 polymer ?
#
loop_
_entity_poly.entity_id
_entity_poly.type
_entity_poly.pdbx_seq_one_letter_code
_entity_poly.pdbx_strand_id
1 'polypeptide(L)'
;MNKYLTAIVAGAALLLAAPVVAQTESSYLENLYFDLHQNPELSLQEFETAKRMKSELEQAGFTVTAGVGGTGLVAIMKNGKGPVLMLRAD
;
A
#
# COMPACT_ATOMS: atom_id res chain seq x y z
N MET A 1 -29.76 -25.81 -38.20
CA MET A 1 -29.74 -26.91 -37.23
C MET A 1 -28.97 -26.43 -35.99
N ASN A 2 -29.64 -26.46 -34.84
CA ASN A 2 -29.38 -25.77 -33.56
C ASN A 2 -27.94 -25.81 -33.02
N LYS A 3 -27.48 -24.68 -32.46
CA LYS A 3 -26.33 -24.58 -31.52
C LYS A 3 -26.74 -24.17 -30.09
N TYR A 4 -28.02 -24.25 -29.74
CA TYR A 4 -28.52 -24.01 -28.39
C TYR A 4 -28.35 -25.26 -27.53
N LEU A 5 -27.14 -25.56 -27.06
CA LEU A 5 -26.93 -26.58 -26.02
C LEU A 5 -25.55 -26.41 -25.35
N THR A 6 -25.41 -25.44 -24.45
CA THR A 6 -24.48 -25.48 -23.29
C THR A 6 -24.63 -24.20 -22.47
N ALA A 7 -25.76 -24.10 -21.78
CA ALA A 7 -25.81 -23.40 -20.50
C ALA A 7 -25.73 -24.49 -19.42
N ILE A 8 -25.02 -24.18 -18.33
CA ILE A 8 -25.00 -24.89 -17.05
C ILE A 8 -24.02 -26.08 -16.99
N VAL A 9 -22.77 -25.77 -16.63
CA VAL A 9 -22.17 -26.38 -15.43
C VAL A 9 -21.54 -25.24 -14.62
N ALA A 10 -21.98 -25.17 -13.38
CA ALA A 10 -21.47 -24.41 -12.24
C ALA A 10 -19.96 -24.09 -12.33
N GLY A 11 -19.51 -22.88 -11.96
CA GLY A 11 -19.87 -22.29 -10.68
C GLY A 11 -19.24 -23.08 -9.53
N ALA A 12 -18.00 -23.56 -9.66
CA ALA A 12 -17.17 -24.05 -8.56
C ALA A 12 -15.72 -24.15 -9.03
N ALA A 13 -14.79 -23.71 -8.18
CA ALA A 13 -13.35 -23.89 -8.30
C ALA A 13 -12.61 -23.01 -9.33
N LEU A 14 -12.71 -21.69 -9.18
CA LEU A 14 -11.55 -20.82 -9.39
C LEU A 14 -11.22 -20.09 -8.08
N LEU A 15 -11.06 -20.89 -7.02
CA LEU A 15 -10.68 -20.43 -5.69
C LEU A 15 -9.80 -21.49 -5.03
N LEU A 16 -8.73 -21.91 -5.72
CA LEU A 16 -7.71 -22.76 -5.14
C LEU A 16 -6.34 -22.23 -5.53
N ALA A 17 -5.68 -21.67 -4.52
CA ALA A 17 -4.27 -21.34 -4.47
C ALA A 17 -3.80 -20.34 -5.54
N ALA A 18 -4.11 -19.05 -5.33
CA ALA A 18 -3.01 -18.11 -5.50
C ALA A 18 -1.98 -18.50 -4.42
N PRO A 19 -0.81 -19.04 -4.76
CA PRO A 19 0.24 -19.16 -3.77
C PRO A 19 0.43 -17.75 -3.21
N VAL A 20 0.39 -17.65 -1.89
CA VAL A 20 0.86 -16.52 -1.10
C VAL A 20 1.94 -15.75 -1.88
N VAL A 21 1.55 -14.63 -2.48
CA VAL A 21 2.49 -13.68 -3.11
C VAL A 21 3.13 -12.90 -1.97
N ALA A 22 3.86 -13.59 -1.08
CA ALA A 22 4.52 -12.97 0.07
C ALA A 22 5.98 -13.40 0.20
N GLN A 23 6.65 -13.66 -0.93
CA GLN A 23 8.06 -14.05 -0.88
C GLN A 23 8.97 -13.27 -1.84
N THR A 24 8.48 -12.24 -2.52
CA THR A 24 9.27 -11.51 -3.53
C THR A 24 9.18 -10.00 -3.48
N GLU A 25 8.56 -9.43 -2.44
CA GLU A 25 8.81 -8.02 -2.08
C GLU A 25 9.52 -7.97 -0.73
N SER A 26 10.68 -7.37 -0.60
CA SER A 26 11.67 -6.88 -1.56
C SER A 26 12.83 -6.47 -0.64
N SER A 27 14.07 -6.79 -0.96
CA SER A 27 15.24 -6.25 -0.23
C SER A 27 15.15 -4.73 -0.01
N TYR A 28 14.37 -4.03 -0.83
CA TYR A 28 13.99 -2.64 -0.64
C TYR A 28 13.34 -2.31 0.70
N LEU A 29 12.26 -3.01 1.10
CA LEU A 29 11.52 -2.69 2.32
C LEU A 29 12.36 -2.99 3.57
N GLU A 30 13.17 -4.05 3.52
CA GLU A 30 14.15 -4.37 4.55
C GLU A 30 15.22 -3.27 4.67
N ASN A 31 15.74 -2.79 3.54
CA ASN A 31 16.70 -1.69 3.53
C ASN A 31 16.08 -0.37 4.03
N LEU A 32 14.84 -0.06 3.65
CA LEU A 32 14.12 1.11 4.16
C LEU A 32 13.90 1.01 5.68
N TYR A 33 13.51 -0.18 6.15
CA TYR A 33 13.38 -0.45 7.58
C TYR A 33 14.70 -0.20 8.32
N PHE A 34 15.82 -0.75 7.82
CA PHE A 34 17.13 -0.55 8.44
C PHE A 34 17.58 0.92 8.39
N ASP A 35 17.35 1.63 7.28
CA ASP A 35 17.67 3.06 7.15
C ASP A 35 16.93 3.88 8.22
N LEU A 36 15.63 3.68 8.38
CA LEU A 36 14.84 4.36 9.41
C LEU A 36 15.27 3.96 10.84
N HIS A 37 15.60 2.68 11.08
CA HIS A 37 16.05 2.22 12.39
C HIS A 37 17.43 2.72 12.79
N GLN A 38 18.32 2.94 11.82
CA GLN A 38 19.66 3.45 12.05
C GLN A 38 19.67 4.97 12.26
N ASN A 39 18.63 5.68 11.82
CA ASN A 39 18.53 7.14 11.89
C ASN A 39 17.29 7.59 12.70
N PRO A 40 17.22 7.29 14.01
CA PRO A 40 16.08 7.68 14.83
C PRO A 40 16.03 9.21 15.01
N GLU A 41 14.85 9.79 14.80
CA GLU A 41 14.55 11.19 15.11
C GLU A 41 13.69 11.29 16.38
N LEU A 42 13.75 12.45 17.06
CA LEU A 42 12.94 12.70 18.24
C LEU A 42 11.50 13.04 17.85
N SER A 43 10.59 12.85 18.80
CA SER A 43 9.19 13.25 18.64
C SER A 43 9.07 14.72 18.20
N LEU A 44 8.27 14.97 17.17
CA LEU A 44 8.04 16.28 16.54
C LEU A 44 9.25 16.86 15.80
N GLN A 45 10.31 16.08 15.62
CA GLN A 45 11.54 16.46 14.92
C GLN A 45 11.91 15.45 13.83
N GLU A 46 10.94 14.68 13.33
CA GLU A 46 11.08 13.64 12.32
C GLU A 46 11.20 14.23 10.89
N PHE A 47 12.10 15.20 10.69
CA PHE A 47 12.19 15.97 9.46
C PHE A 47 12.68 15.14 8.27
N GLU A 48 13.75 14.36 8.46
CA GLU A 48 14.29 13.52 7.38
C GLU A 48 13.40 12.28 7.15
N THR A 49 12.83 11.71 8.21
CA THR A 49 11.85 10.61 8.12
C THR A 49 10.61 11.05 7.34
N ALA A 50 10.03 12.22 7.68
CA ALA A 50 8.86 12.75 6.96
C ALA A 50 9.17 13.02 5.49
N LYS A 51 10.35 13.60 5.20
CA LYS A 51 10.80 13.85 3.82
C LYS A 51 10.98 12.55 3.05
N ARG A 52 11.58 11.53 3.68
CA ARG A 52 11.77 10.20 3.09
C ARG A 52 10.42 9.56 2.78
N MET A 53 9.53 9.46 3.76
CA MET A 53 8.22 8.82 3.61
C MET A 53 7.31 9.55 2.62
N LYS A 54 7.40 10.88 2.53
CA LYS A 54 6.70 11.64 1.48
C LYS A 54 7.09 11.15 0.09
N SER A 55 8.39 11.00 -0.16
CA SER A 55 8.90 10.51 -1.44
C SER A 55 8.45 9.07 -1.72
N GLU A 56 8.48 8.18 -0.73
CA GLU A 56 7.99 6.80 -0.87
C GLU A 56 6.50 6.77 -1.27
N LEU A 57 5.66 7.55 -0.57
CA LEU A 57 4.21 7.60 -0.80
C LEU A 57 3.87 8.22 -2.16
N GLU A 58 4.57 9.28 -2.57
CA GLU A 58 4.40 9.87 -3.91
C GLU A 58 4.79 8.88 -5.01
N GLN A 59 5.91 8.15 -4.85
CA GLN A 59 6.34 7.11 -5.80
C GLN A 59 5.36 5.95 -5.90
N ALA A 60 4.72 5.58 -4.78
CA ALA A 60 3.66 4.59 -4.74
C ALA A 60 2.31 5.07 -5.33
N GLY A 61 2.23 6.32 -5.81
CA GLY A 61 1.06 6.87 -6.51
C GLY A 61 0.02 7.52 -5.60
N PHE A 62 0.36 7.83 -4.35
CA PHE A 62 -0.53 8.58 -3.46
C PHE A 62 -0.46 10.09 -3.73
N THR A 63 -1.58 10.78 -3.50
CA THR A 63 -1.57 12.24 -3.31
C THR A 63 -1.23 12.54 -1.86
N VAL A 64 -0.09 13.18 -1.61
CA VAL A 64 0.44 13.40 -0.26
C VAL A 64 0.28 14.87 0.16
N THR A 65 -0.29 15.08 1.34
CA THR A 65 -0.28 16.36 2.06
C THR A 65 0.74 16.27 3.19
N ALA A 66 1.78 17.08 3.13
CA ALA A 66 2.81 17.17 4.16
C ALA A 66 2.58 18.37 5.09
N GLY A 67 3.28 18.41 6.22
CA GLY A 67 3.20 19.53 7.15
C GLY A 67 2.05 19.43 8.16
N VAL A 68 1.39 18.26 8.26
CA VAL A 68 0.24 18.07 9.13
C VAL A 68 0.74 17.92 10.56
N GLY A 69 0.51 18.93 11.41
CA GLY A 69 1.02 18.92 12.78
C GLY A 69 2.55 19.00 12.88
N GLY A 70 3.22 19.58 11.87
CA GLY A 70 4.68 19.68 11.80
C GLY A 70 5.25 18.71 10.78
N THR A 71 5.67 17.53 11.22
CA THR A 71 6.30 16.50 10.38
C THR A 71 5.31 15.47 9.82
N GLY A 72 4.04 15.51 10.23
CA GLY A 72 3.04 14.53 9.81
C GLY A 72 2.67 14.60 8.33
N LEU A 73 2.31 13.43 7.79
CA LEU A 73 1.88 13.23 6.41
C LEU A 73 0.46 12.63 6.37
N VAL A 74 -0.34 13.06 5.41
CA VAL A 74 -1.62 12.42 5.05
C VAL A 74 -1.59 12.06 3.58
N ALA A 75 -1.72 10.77 3.26
CA ALA A 75 -1.67 10.25 1.90
C ALA A 75 -3.02 9.66 1.48
N ILE A 76 -3.47 10.01 0.28
CA ILE A 76 -4.77 9.58 -0.27
C ILE A 76 -4.55 8.86 -1.60
N MET A 77 -5.08 7.65 -1.70
CA MET A 77 -5.24 6.91 -2.97
C MET A 77 -6.72 6.77 -3.28
N LYS A 78 -7.14 7.25 -4.46
CA LYS A 78 -8.54 7.15 -4.90
C LYS A 78 -8.72 5.87 -5.71
N ASN A 79 -9.70 5.05 -5.32
CA ASN A 79 -10.02 3.80 -5.99
C ASN A 79 -11.54 3.65 -6.21
N GLY A 80 -12.14 4.61 -6.91
CA GLY A 80 -13.57 4.58 -7.24
C GLY A 80 -14.51 4.83 -6.05
N LYS A 81 -15.78 4.44 -6.23
CA LYS A 81 -16.83 4.58 -5.21
C LYS A 81 -16.76 3.40 -4.23
N GLY A 82 -16.89 3.68 -2.94
CA GLY A 82 -16.88 2.66 -1.89
C GLY A 82 -16.65 3.26 -0.51
N PRO A 83 -16.64 2.43 0.53
CA PRO A 83 -16.24 2.85 1.87
C PRO A 83 -14.77 3.29 1.90
N VAL A 84 -14.42 4.16 2.86
CA VAL A 84 -13.06 4.65 3.07
C VAL A 84 -12.36 3.79 4.11
N LEU A 85 -11.15 3.30 3.80
CA LEU A 85 -10.24 2.66 4.75
C LEU A 85 -9.16 3.67 5.17
N MET A 86 -8.87 3.73 6.47
CA MET A 86 -7.79 4.55 7.00
C MET A 86 -6.81 3.68 7.77
N LEU A 87 -5.52 3.87 7.50
CA LEU A 87 -4.41 3.28 8.23
C LEU A 87 -3.60 4.41 8.85
N ARG A 88 -3.06 4.18 10.05
CA ARG A 88 -2.18 5.13 10.75
C ARG A 88 -0.94 4.38 11.21
N ALA A 89 0.21 5.00 11.00
CA ALA A 89 1.51 4.57 11.50
C ALA A 89 2.26 5.79 12.06
N ASP A 90 3.26 5.51 12.88
CA ASP A 90 4.18 6.42 13.54
C ASP A 90 5.63 5.97 13.31
#